data_AF-A0A1J1CSU5-F1
#
_entry.id   AF-A0A1J1CSU5-F1
#
_cell.length_a   1.000
_cell.length_b   1.000
_cell.length_c   1.000
_cell.angle_alpha   90.00
_cell.angle_beta   90.00
_cell.angle_gamma   90.00
#
_symmetry.space_group_name_H-M   'P 1'
#
loop_
_entity.id
_entity.type
_entity.pdbx_description
1 polymer ?
#
loop_
_entity_poly.entity_id
_entity_poly.type
_entity_poly.pdbx_seq_one_letter_code
_entity_poly.pdbx_strand_id
1 'polypeptide(L)'
;MDIPEYLIETIFENIDQRLKQNFYNFYENLFNMDNKEENLKLFIKDIIQSEFIVAELTKSPDMDLHKTKHTFIAPDKINKLKRYNLQQIKQTKKRWYNSLFKKKKTNPFNIEIETANNNISLYGPEVFYNLYKVRNIEELKDIRAAQFKDWLDNSIFITDFFYLKSKTNKQINTAFNLDFIYNICTIISDKWNNNLNFIYMEYPKLLLDHPLVADGSGKIKVQKQTIIQQNQSNKDVKYKYNDYVSKDGITRILVPESNIDTKQSRLIDNKDLNILSNILKYKKADFLTNKTIVFNLIDIINNIYCSKTVRSYEDLRNRIAKMTLLKFNFFRTDNISGIPDAVYGIFSSYEYLDKSQNRVKVYVDSILYDKILKNQVYTIYNDKINQLNDDFAKTLVIYLQQEKLVLYTQGKNTTFLSYDYFSNLVRFRYKKEERNYKIIAQALENMKCNNIIIRDFKKHMNGFIITFLDTNQFEISDLFSNKNTSDILPMI
;
A
#
# COMPACT_ATOMS: atom_id res chain seq x y z
N MET A 1 -14.98 10.73 3.08
CA MET A 1 -13.69 10.04 3.22
C MET A 1 -12.70 10.98 2.57
N ASP A 2 -11.70 11.43 3.31
CA ASP A 2 -10.64 12.23 2.73
C ASP A 2 -9.73 11.29 1.93
N ILE A 3 -9.41 11.70 0.70
CA ILE A 3 -8.48 10.95 -0.15
C ILE A 3 -7.09 11.10 0.46
N PRO A 4 -6.36 10.00 0.72
CA PRO A 4 -4.98 10.08 1.18
C PRO A 4 -4.11 10.93 0.27
N GLU A 5 -3.37 11.88 0.82
CA GLU A 5 -2.50 12.76 0.03
C GLU A 5 -1.37 11.92 -0.59
N TYR A 6 -0.87 10.91 0.13
CA TYR A 6 0.07 9.93 -0.42
C TYR A 6 -0.45 9.23 -1.68
N LEU A 7 -1.74 8.94 -1.78
CA LEU A 7 -2.31 8.31 -2.98
C LEU A 7 -2.19 9.26 -4.18
N ILE A 8 -2.52 10.53 -3.98
CA ILE A 8 -2.47 11.57 -5.01
C ILE A 8 -1.02 11.78 -5.46
N GLU A 9 -0.09 11.96 -4.52
CA GLU A 9 1.34 12.13 -4.80
C GLU A 9 1.92 10.92 -5.52
N THR A 10 1.63 9.71 -5.04
CA THR A 10 2.13 8.48 -5.66
C THR A 10 1.60 8.33 -7.09
N ILE A 11 0.32 8.62 -7.31
CA ILE A 11 -0.25 8.60 -8.67
C ILE A 11 0.41 9.68 -9.52
N PHE A 12 0.48 10.91 -9.03
CA PHE A 12 1.12 12.03 -9.73
C PHE A 12 2.54 11.68 -10.16
N GLU A 13 3.39 11.17 -9.27
CA GLU A 13 4.77 10.76 -9.58
C GLU A 13 4.85 9.69 -10.69
N ASN A 14 3.88 8.78 -10.74
CA ASN A 14 3.91 7.60 -11.61
C ASN A 14 3.09 7.72 -12.91
N ILE A 15 2.41 8.85 -13.12
CA ILE A 15 1.72 9.12 -14.40
C ILE A 15 2.73 9.26 -15.53
N ASP A 16 2.38 8.72 -16.71
CA ASP A 16 3.21 8.80 -17.92
C ASP A 16 3.55 10.27 -18.26
N GLN A 17 4.84 10.54 -18.47
CA GLN A 17 5.37 11.88 -18.71
C GLN A 17 4.76 12.55 -19.95
N ARG A 18 4.43 11.78 -21.00
CA ARG A 18 3.77 12.32 -22.21
C ARG A 18 2.37 12.82 -21.88
N LEU A 19 1.63 12.06 -21.07
CA LEU A 19 0.28 12.46 -20.63
C LEU A 19 0.33 13.73 -19.77
N LYS A 20 1.31 13.86 -18.86
CA LYS A 20 1.54 15.09 -18.10
C LYS A 20 1.83 16.28 -19.01
N GLN A 21 2.75 16.11 -19.96
CA GLN A 21 3.13 17.19 -20.88
C GLN A 21 1.96 17.62 -21.76
N ASN A 22 1.16 16.68 -22.26
CA ASN A 22 -0.05 16.98 -23.03
C ASN A 22 -1.04 17.78 -22.19
N PHE A 23 -1.24 17.40 -20.91
CA PHE A 23 -2.10 18.12 -19.98
C PHE A 23 -1.60 19.56 -19.77
N TYR A 24 -0.31 19.74 -19.45
CA TYR A 24 0.28 21.07 -19.27
C TYR A 24 0.13 21.93 -20.51
N ASN A 25 0.49 21.42 -21.69
CA ASN A 25 0.39 22.16 -22.95
C ASN A 25 -1.05 22.59 -23.27
N PHE A 26 -2.05 21.81 -22.86
CA PHE A 26 -3.45 22.15 -23.11
C PHE A 26 -3.99 23.17 -22.11
N TYR A 27 -3.77 22.95 -20.81
CA TYR A 27 -4.36 23.76 -19.74
C TYR A 27 -3.57 25.05 -19.42
N GLU A 28 -2.28 25.11 -19.75
CA GLU A 28 -1.48 26.34 -19.67
C GLU A 28 -2.06 27.47 -20.53
N ASN A 29 -2.63 27.12 -21.69
CA ASN A 29 -3.25 28.08 -22.61
C ASN A 29 -4.64 28.57 -22.18
N LEU A 30 -5.29 27.89 -21.21
CA LEU A 30 -6.68 28.17 -20.83
C LEU A 30 -6.82 28.97 -19.53
N PHE A 31 -5.83 28.94 -18.63
CA PHE A 31 -6.04 29.40 -17.25
C PHE A 31 -4.94 30.25 -16.62
N ASN A 32 -3.87 30.64 -17.33
CA ASN A 32 -2.78 31.46 -16.75
C ASN A 32 -2.33 30.87 -15.38
N MET A 33 -2.00 29.57 -15.40
CA MET A 33 -1.90 28.74 -14.19
C MET A 33 -0.62 29.03 -13.39
N ASP A 34 -0.74 29.62 -12.20
CA ASP A 34 0.41 29.90 -11.31
C ASP A 34 1.06 28.63 -10.70
N ASN A 35 0.47 27.43 -10.86
CA ASN A 35 1.09 26.17 -10.44
C ASN A 35 0.60 24.94 -11.23
N LYS A 36 1.31 24.53 -12.29
CA LYS A 36 0.90 23.43 -13.18
C LYS A 36 0.78 22.08 -12.47
N GLU A 37 1.66 21.80 -11.52
CA GLU A 37 1.68 20.51 -10.81
C GLU A 37 0.49 20.37 -9.87
N GLU A 38 0.18 21.42 -9.11
CA GLU A 38 -0.93 21.44 -8.16
C GLU A 38 -2.28 21.28 -8.87
N ASN A 39 -2.45 21.90 -10.04
CA ASN A 39 -3.64 21.71 -10.86
C ASN A 39 -3.78 20.26 -11.37
N LEU A 40 -2.66 19.63 -11.74
CA LEU A 40 -2.70 18.22 -12.12
C LEU A 40 -3.06 17.32 -10.93
N LYS A 41 -2.54 17.61 -9.73
CA LYS A 41 -2.91 16.91 -8.49
C LYS A 41 -4.39 17.07 -8.16
N LEU A 42 -4.95 18.27 -8.33
CA LEU A 42 -6.39 18.52 -8.18
C LEU A 42 -7.21 17.71 -9.20
N PHE A 43 -6.78 17.69 -10.47
CA PHE A 43 -7.46 16.89 -11.49
C PHE A 43 -7.42 15.38 -11.19
N ILE A 44 -6.28 14.87 -10.71
CA ILE A 44 -6.16 13.49 -10.24
C ILE A 44 -7.10 13.22 -9.06
N LYS A 45 -7.16 14.14 -8.10
CA LYS A 45 -8.05 14.06 -6.93
C LYS A 45 -9.52 13.98 -7.35
N ASP A 46 -9.94 14.80 -8.30
CA ASP A 46 -11.30 14.79 -8.84
C ASP A 46 -11.65 13.44 -9.48
N ILE A 47 -10.73 12.87 -10.27
CA ILE A 47 -10.91 11.53 -10.87
C ILE A 47 -11.01 10.45 -9.79
N ILE A 48 -10.16 10.49 -8.77
CA ILE A 48 -10.21 9.53 -7.66
C ILE A 48 -11.57 9.62 -6.95
N GLN A 49 -12.03 10.84 -6.68
CA GLN A 49 -13.30 11.08 -6.00
C GLN A 49 -14.49 10.58 -6.83
N SER A 50 -14.49 10.77 -8.15
CA SER A 50 -15.63 10.42 -9.00
C SER A 50 -15.68 8.94 -9.38
N GLU A 51 -14.53 8.32 -9.66
CA GLU A 51 -14.47 6.97 -10.24
C GLU A 51 -14.10 5.88 -9.22
N PHE A 52 -13.36 6.23 -8.16
CA PHE A 52 -12.76 5.24 -7.25
C PHE A 52 -13.37 5.24 -5.85
N ILE A 53 -14.29 6.15 -5.55
CA ILE A 53 -14.99 6.24 -4.27
C ILE A 53 -16.49 6.04 -4.49
N VAL A 54 -17.11 5.20 -3.65
CA VAL A 54 -18.56 4.95 -3.67
C VAL A 54 -19.15 5.23 -2.29
N ALA A 55 -20.37 5.74 -2.27
CA ALA A 55 -21.17 5.89 -1.07
C ALA A 55 -21.85 4.55 -0.70
N GLU A 56 -21.49 3.98 0.45
CA GLU A 56 -22.17 2.83 1.05
C GLU A 56 -23.13 3.28 2.15
N LEU A 57 -24.38 2.81 2.09
CA LEU A 57 -25.36 3.03 3.15
C LEU A 57 -25.13 2.01 4.26
N THR A 58 -24.79 2.47 5.45
CA THR A 58 -24.68 1.61 6.65
C THR A 58 -25.92 1.77 7.53
N LYS A 59 -26.51 0.65 7.95
CA LYS A 59 -27.56 0.63 8.98
C LYS A 59 -26.91 0.73 10.36
N SER A 60 -27.29 1.74 11.14
CA SER A 60 -26.92 1.82 12.55
C SER A 60 -27.88 0.95 13.37
N PRO A 61 -27.41 0.11 14.31
CA PRO A 61 -28.30 -0.71 15.14
C PRO A 61 -29.23 0.10 16.04
N ASP A 62 -28.81 1.31 16.45
CA ASP A 62 -29.49 2.06 17.51
C ASP A 62 -30.35 3.25 17.06
N MET A 63 -30.38 3.58 15.76
CA MET A 63 -31.33 4.56 15.20
C MET A 63 -31.58 4.23 13.73
N ASP A 64 -32.82 4.39 13.26
CA ASP A 64 -33.25 4.32 11.83
C ASP A 64 -32.60 5.42 10.93
N LEU A 65 -31.37 5.85 11.25
CA LEU A 65 -30.55 6.74 10.45
C LEU A 65 -29.55 5.92 9.62
N HIS A 66 -29.69 5.99 8.30
CA HIS A 66 -28.64 5.56 7.39
C HIS A 66 -27.44 6.52 7.48
N LYS A 67 -26.26 6.01 7.84
CA LYS A 67 -25.01 6.77 7.69
C LYS A 67 -24.37 6.40 6.35
N THR A 68 -24.15 7.41 5.51
CA THR A 68 -23.44 7.26 4.24
C THR A 68 -21.94 7.23 4.51
N LYS A 69 -21.31 6.06 4.34
CA LYS A 69 -19.86 5.92 4.45
C LYS A 69 -19.27 5.87 3.04
N HIS A 70 -18.37 6.78 2.73
CA HIS A 70 -17.61 6.71 1.49
C HIS A 70 -16.48 5.70 1.64
N THR A 71 -16.39 4.75 0.72
CA THR A 71 -15.37 3.70 0.68
C THR A 71 -14.79 3.57 -0.73
N PHE A 72 -13.55 3.07 -0.83
CA PHE A 72 -12.96 2.78 -2.13
C PHE A 72 -13.73 1.66 -2.84
N ILE A 73 -13.76 1.73 -4.17
CA ILE A 73 -14.35 0.67 -5.00
C ILE A 73 -13.64 -0.67 -4.78
N ALA A 74 -14.41 -1.74 -4.89
CA ALA A 74 -13.88 -3.10 -4.79
C ALA A 74 -12.86 -3.40 -5.91
N PRO A 75 -11.89 -4.31 -5.67
CA PRO A 75 -10.82 -4.59 -6.63
C PRO A 75 -11.28 -5.09 -8.01
N ASP A 76 -12.40 -5.82 -8.06
CA ASP A 76 -12.98 -6.29 -9.32
C ASP A 76 -13.52 -5.12 -10.17
N LYS A 77 -14.03 -4.07 -9.51
CA LYS A 77 -14.50 -2.84 -10.18
C LYS A 77 -13.35 -2.06 -10.80
N ILE A 78 -12.18 -2.00 -10.17
CA ILE A 78 -10.99 -1.35 -10.75
C ILE A 78 -10.60 -2.01 -12.07
N ASN A 79 -10.58 -3.35 -12.11
CA ASN A 79 -10.28 -4.09 -13.33
C ASN A 79 -11.34 -3.89 -14.42
N LYS A 80 -12.63 -3.83 -14.06
CA LYS A 80 -13.71 -3.50 -14.99
C LYS A 80 -13.55 -2.09 -15.55
N LEU A 81 -13.24 -1.11 -14.70
CA LEU A 81 -13.00 0.29 -15.09
C LEU A 81 -11.83 0.40 -16.05
N LYS A 82 -10.70 -0.27 -15.78
CA LYS A 82 -9.53 -0.34 -16.65
C LYS A 82 -9.89 -0.86 -18.06
N ARG A 83 -10.62 -1.98 -18.12
CA ARG A 83 -11.04 -2.60 -19.39
C ARG A 83 -12.02 -1.73 -20.17
N TYR A 84 -12.99 -1.14 -19.47
CA TYR A 84 -13.96 -0.24 -20.07
C TYR A 84 -13.27 0.98 -20.69
N ASN A 85 -12.38 1.64 -19.95
CA ASN A 85 -11.65 2.81 -20.45
C ASN A 85 -10.75 2.45 -21.63
N LEU A 86 -10.04 1.31 -21.59
CA LEU A 86 -9.26 0.84 -22.75
C LEU A 86 -10.14 0.63 -24.00
N GLN A 87 -11.36 0.12 -23.83
CA GLN A 87 -12.30 -0.04 -24.94
C GLN A 87 -12.76 1.32 -25.49
N GLN A 88 -13.07 2.28 -24.61
CA GLN A 88 -13.45 3.64 -25.02
C GLN A 88 -12.30 4.37 -25.72
N ILE A 89 -11.06 4.18 -25.27
CA ILE A 89 -9.85 4.68 -25.93
C ILE A 89 -9.77 4.16 -27.36
N LYS A 90 -9.82 2.84 -27.54
CA LYS A 90 -9.80 2.20 -28.88
C LYS A 90 -10.90 2.71 -29.80
N GLN A 91 -12.12 2.82 -29.27
CA GLN A 91 -13.25 3.32 -30.05
C GLN A 91 -13.06 4.79 -30.45
N THR A 92 -12.61 5.63 -29.52
CA THR A 92 -12.38 7.06 -29.78
C THR A 92 -11.29 7.26 -30.81
N LYS A 93 -10.16 6.55 -30.68
CA LYS A 93 -9.08 6.54 -31.66
C LYS A 93 -9.56 6.15 -33.05
N LYS A 94 -10.30 5.03 -33.16
CA LYS A 94 -10.87 4.58 -34.43
C LYS A 94 -11.84 5.61 -35.03
N ARG A 95 -12.69 6.24 -34.21
CA ARG A 95 -13.62 7.28 -34.66
C ARG A 95 -12.87 8.52 -35.17
N TRP A 96 -11.83 8.96 -34.48
CA TRP A 96 -11.03 10.13 -34.88
C TRP A 96 -10.22 9.84 -36.14
N TYR A 97 -9.56 8.68 -36.21
CA TYR A 97 -8.87 8.21 -37.41
C TYR A 97 -9.81 8.18 -38.62
N ASN A 98 -10.96 7.51 -38.50
CA ASN A 98 -11.95 7.45 -39.59
C ASN A 98 -12.51 8.82 -39.96
N SER A 99 -12.49 9.80 -39.06
CA SER A 99 -12.95 11.16 -39.35
C SER A 99 -11.96 11.96 -40.21
N LEU A 100 -10.67 11.63 -40.15
CA LEU A 100 -9.61 12.32 -40.91
C LEU A 100 -9.67 12.07 -42.41
N PHE A 101 -10.22 10.94 -42.84
CA PHE A 101 -10.35 10.60 -44.25
C PHE A 101 -11.73 10.95 -44.84
N LYS A 102 -12.59 11.64 -44.07
CA LYS A 102 -13.86 12.15 -44.60
C LYS A 102 -13.61 13.44 -45.38
N LYS A 103 -14.22 13.54 -46.58
CA LYS A 103 -14.27 14.76 -47.40
C LYS A 103 -15.15 15.83 -46.73
N LYS A 104 -14.63 16.49 -45.71
CA LYS A 104 -15.22 17.68 -45.06
C LYS A 104 -14.20 18.81 -45.11
N LYS A 105 -14.64 20.02 -45.48
CA LYS A 105 -13.77 21.23 -45.50
C LYS A 105 -13.22 21.60 -44.13
N THR A 106 -13.96 21.32 -43.06
CA THR A 106 -13.56 21.59 -41.67
C THR A 106 -12.62 20.53 -41.08
N ASN A 107 -12.17 19.57 -41.89
CA ASN A 107 -11.30 18.50 -41.43
C ASN A 107 -9.85 19.01 -41.33
N PRO A 108 -9.18 18.88 -40.16
CA PRO A 108 -7.83 19.40 -39.97
C PRO A 108 -6.81 18.82 -40.95
N PHE A 109 -6.97 17.55 -41.35
CA PHE A 109 -6.08 16.94 -42.35
C PHE A 109 -6.24 17.60 -43.71
N ASN A 110 -7.48 17.82 -44.17
CA ASN A 110 -7.72 18.50 -45.43
C ASN A 110 -7.24 19.96 -45.38
N ILE A 111 -7.41 20.64 -44.25
CA ILE A 111 -6.92 22.01 -44.04
C ILE A 111 -5.39 22.07 -44.13
N GLU A 112 -4.66 21.14 -43.50
CA GLU A 112 -3.19 21.08 -43.64
C GLU A 112 -2.78 20.85 -45.10
N ILE A 113 -3.43 19.92 -45.80
CA ILE A 113 -3.13 19.63 -47.21
C ILE A 113 -3.46 20.81 -48.13
N GLU A 114 -4.58 21.51 -47.91
CA GLU A 114 -4.93 22.72 -48.67
C GLU A 114 -3.95 23.87 -48.38
N THR A 115 -3.58 24.06 -47.12
CA THR A 115 -2.58 25.07 -46.72
C THR A 115 -1.22 24.77 -47.35
N ALA A 116 -0.83 23.49 -47.35
CA ALA A 116 0.42 23.05 -47.95
C ALA A 116 0.44 23.23 -49.48
N ASN A 117 -0.68 22.92 -50.16
CA ASN A 117 -0.87 23.24 -51.59
C ASN A 117 -0.71 24.73 -51.87
N ASN A 118 -1.36 25.58 -51.08
CA ASN A 118 -1.30 27.02 -51.24
C ASN A 118 0.12 27.56 -51.03
N ASN A 119 0.86 27.00 -50.07
CA ASN A 119 2.26 27.40 -49.84
C ASN A 119 3.16 27.09 -51.04
N ILE A 120 2.96 25.95 -51.71
CA ILE A 120 3.68 25.63 -52.96
C ILE A 120 3.33 26.64 -54.05
N SER A 121 2.04 26.96 -54.21
CA SER A 121 1.57 27.88 -55.25
C SER A 121 2.02 29.33 -55.04
N LEU A 122 2.07 29.80 -53.78
CA LEU A 122 2.37 31.19 -53.44
C LEU A 122 3.87 31.47 -53.22
N TYR A 123 4.58 30.53 -52.59
CA TYR A 123 5.96 30.73 -52.13
C TYR A 123 6.98 29.77 -52.76
N GLY A 124 6.50 28.82 -53.57
CA GLY A 124 7.33 27.86 -54.30
C GLY A 124 7.71 26.60 -53.50
N PRO A 125 8.30 25.59 -54.17
CA PRO A 125 8.56 24.26 -53.59
C PRO A 125 9.60 24.25 -52.46
N GLU A 126 10.54 25.20 -52.44
CA GLU A 126 11.60 25.27 -51.42
C GLU A 126 11.04 25.60 -50.04
N VAL A 127 10.06 26.50 -49.96
CA VAL A 127 9.39 26.84 -48.69
C VAL A 127 8.59 25.65 -48.16
N PHE A 128 7.92 24.90 -49.05
CA PHE A 128 7.24 23.66 -48.69
C PHE A 128 8.21 22.61 -48.13
N TYR A 129 9.33 22.38 -48.81
CA TYR A 129 10.36 21.45 -48.32
C TYR A 129 10.92 21.92 -46.98
N ASN A 130 11.14 23.22 -46.79
CA ASN A 130 11.66 23.74 -45.53
C ASN A 130 10.71 23.54 -44.35
N LEU A 131 9.41 23.70 -44.56
CA LEU A 131 8.36 23.56 -43.54
C LEU A 131 8.03 22.09 -43.21
N TYR A 132 7.84 21.25 -44.23
CA TYR A 132 7.33 19.89 -44.05
C TYR A 132 8.40 18.80 -44.20
N LYS A 133 9.60 19.15 -44.68
CA LYS A 133 10.72 18.22 -44.94
C LYS A 133 10.37 17.09 -45.92
N VAL A 134 9.41 17.32 -46.81
CA VAL A 134 8.96 16.40 -47.86
C VAL A 134 9.00 17.05 -49.23
N ARG A 135 9.08 16.26 -50.31
CA ARG A 135 9.26 16.74 -51.68
C ARG A 135 7.95 17.08 -52.38
N ASN A 136 6.85 16.44 -51.99
CA ASN A 136 5.53 16.70 -52.56
C ASN A 136 4.41 16.38 -51.56
N ILE A 137 3.19 16.72 -51.95
CA ILE A 137 1.99 16.64 -51.10
C ILE A 137 1.55 15.19 -50.88
N GLU A 138 1.78 14.32 -51.85
CA GLU A 138 1.42 12.91 -51.79
C GLU A 138 2.29 12.21 -50.75
N GLU A 139 3.60 12.53 -50.71
CA GLU A 139 4.51 12.10 -49.65
C GLU A 139 4.08 12.61 -48.28
N LEU A 140 3.60 13.87 -48.16
CA LEU A 140 3.04 14.39 -46.91
C LEU A 140 1.82 13.59 -46.46
N LYS A 141 0.90 13.27 -47.39
CA LYS A 141 -0.30 12.46 -47.10
C LYS A 141 0.08 11.07 -46.62
N ASP A 142 1.05 10.43 -47.26
CA ASP A 142 1.50 9.08 -46.91
C ASP A 142 2.18 9.05 -45.54
N ILE A 143 3.07 10.00 -45.25
CA ILE A 143 3.72 10.11 -43.93
C ILE A 143 2.68 10.36 -42.83
N ARG A 144 1.72 11.26 -43.05
CA ARG A 144 0.64 11.51 -42.09
C ARG A 144 -0.24 10.29 -41.90
N ALA A 145 -0.61 9.59 -42.98
CA ALA A 145 -1.40 8.36 -42.88
C ALA A 145 -0.67 7.27 -42.08
N ALA A 146 0.64 7.10 -42.29
CA ALA A 146 1.48 6.20 -41.51
C ALA A 146 1.49 6.60 -40.02
N GLN A 147 1.75 7.86 -39.70
CA GLN A 147 1.72 8.38 -38.33
C GLN A 147 0.36 8.15 -37.64
N PHE A 148 -0.75 8.36 -38.34
CA PHE A 148 -2.09 8.12 -37.80
C PHE A 148 -2.40 6.64 -37.60
N LYS A 149 -1.84 5.77 -38.44
CA LYS A 149 -1.95 4.33 -38.28
C LYS A 149 -1.14 3.85 -37.08
N ASP A 150 0.07 4.37 -36.89
CA ASP A 150 0.89 4.09 -35.71
C ASP A 150 0.22 4.59 -34.43
N TRP A 151 -0.39 5.77 -34.45
CA TRP A 151 -1.17 6.31 -33.32
C TRP A 151 -2.35 5.43 -32.88
N LEU A 152 -2.86 4.53 -33.73
CA LEU A 152 -3.91 3.57 -33.32
C LEU A 152 -3.42 2.52 -32.31
N ASP A 153 -2.11 2.40 -32.09
CA ASP A 153 -1.55 1.51 -31.08
C ASP A 153 -2.11 1.82 -29.68
N ASN A 154 -2.29 0.77 -28.87
CA ASN A 154 -2.87 0.88 -27.53
C ASN A 154 -1.89 1.46 -26.49
N SER A 155 -0.59 1.47 -26.79
CA SER A 155 0.47 2.04 -25.95
C SER A 155 0.61 3.56 -26.07
N ILE A 156 -0.09 4.15 -27.04
CA ILE A 156 -0.12 5.59 -27.29
C ILE A 156 -1.42 6.16 -26.71
N PHE A 157 -1.44 7.40 -26.23
CA PHE A 157 -2.66 7.99 -25.64
C PHE A 157 -3.58 8.59 -26.72
N ILE A 158 -4.85 8.83 -26.38
CA ILE A 158 -5.73 9.63 -27.27
C ILE A 158 -5.20 11.05 -27.36
N THR A 159 -4.70 11.58 -26.24
CA THR A 159 -4.15 12.93 -26.11
C THR A 159 -2.87 13.17 -26.91
N ASP A 160 -2.18 12.11 -27.36
CA ASP A 160 -1.06 12.20 -28.32
C ASP A 160 -1.52 12.48 -29.77
N PHE A 161 -2.82 12.71 -29.99
CA PHE A 161 -3.35 12.96 -31.31
C PHE A 161 -2.79 14.24 -31.92
N PHE A 162 -2.20 14.14 -33.11
CA PHE A 162 -1.53 15.26 -33.78
C PHE A 162 -2.40 16.52 -33.93
N TYR A 163 -3.69 16.37 -34.26
CA TYR A 163 -4.63 17.49 -34.35
C TYR A 163 -5.51 17.63 -33.10
N LEU A 164 -5.00 17.37 -31.90
CA LEU A 164 -5.79 17.48 -30.67
C LEU A 164 -6.43 18.87 -30.54
N LYS A 165 -5.67 19.94 -30.85
CA LYS A 165 -6.14 21.34 -30.80
C LYS A 165 -7.32 21.64 -31.75
N SER A 166 -7.56 20.80 -32.75
CA SER A 166 -8.70 20.96 -33.66
C SER A 166 -10.01 20.35 -33.12
N LYS A 167 -9.97 19.69 -31.95
CA LYS A 167 -11.13 19.07 -31.31
C LYS A 167 -11.83 20.07 -30.39
N THR A 168 -13.10 19.79 -30.05
CA THR A 168 -13.82 20.63 -29.10
C THR A 168 -13.30 20.41 -27.68
N ASN A 169 -13.39 21.41 -26.80
CA ASN A 169 -12.96 21.28 -25.40
C ASN A 169 -13.60 20.07 -24.69
N LYS A 170 -14.87 19.77 -25.00
CA LYS A 170 -15.56 18.58 -24.47
C LYS A 170 -14.87 17.29 -24.93
N GLN A 171 -14.51 17.16 -26.20
CA GLN A 171 -13.80 15.99 -26.73
C GLN A 171 -12.41 15.83 -26.11
N ILE A 172 -11.70 16.94 -25.92
CA ILE A 172 -10.37 16.95 -25.31
C ILE A 172 -10.45 16.56 -23.83
N ASN A 173 -11.36 17.15 -23.06
CA ASN A 173 -11.58 16.77 -21.66
C ASN A 173 -11.97 15.28 -21.53
N THR A 174 -12.83 14.77 -22.42
CA THR A 174 -13.15 13.33 -22.44
C THR A 174 -11.92 12.48 -22.76
N ALA A 175 -11.07 12.91 -23.70
CA ALA A 175 -9.84 12.19 -24.03
C ALA A 175 -8.88 12.14 -22.83
N PHE A 176 -8.65 13.28 -22.15
CA PHE A 176 -7.87 13.31 -20.92
C PHE A 176 -8.45 12.40 -19.85
N ASN A 177 -9.75 12.50 -19.54
CA ASN A 177 -10.38 11.62 -18.54
C ASN A 177 -10.15 10.14 -18.85
N LEU A 178 -10.34 9.70 -20.10
CA LEU A 178 -10.13 8.31 -20.49
C LEU A 178 -8.66 7.87 -20.31
N ASP A 179 -7.71 8.67 -20.80
CA ASP A 179 -6.28 8.37 -20.71
C ASP A 179 -5.80 8.35 -19.25
N PHE A 180 -6.21 9.33 -18.43
CA PHE A 180 -5.88 9.42 -17.01
C PHE A 180 -6.50 8.28 -16.21
N ILE A 181 -7.80 7.97 -16.37
CA ILE A 181 -8.43 6.86 -15.66
C ILE A 181 -7.72 5.54 -15.99
N TYR A 182 -7.40 5.30 -17.26
CA TYR A 182 -6.68 4.10 -17.68
C TYR A 182 -5.28 4.02 -17.06
N ASN A 183 -4.54 5.13 -17.06
CA ASN A 183 -3.19 5.20 -16.49
C ASN A 183 -3.22 5.02 -14.96
N ILE A 184 -4.14 5.70 -14.27
CA ILE A 184 -4.38 5.54 -12.83
C ILE A 184 -4.75 4.09 -12.48
N CYS A 185 -5.66 3.46 -13.22
CA CYS A 185 -5.96 2.03 -13.02
C CYS A 185 -4.73 1.13 -13.20
N THR A 186 -3.80 1.50 -14.07
CA THR A 186 -2.55 0.76 -14.29
C THR A 186 -1.63 0.91 -13.08
N ILE A 187 -1.41 2.14 -12.61
CA ILE A 187 -0.63 2.44 -11.40
C ILE A 187 -1.21 1.69 -10.18
N ILE A 188 -2.54 1.70 -10.01
CA ILE A 188 -3.21 1.01 -8.89
C ILE A 188 -3.06 -0.51 -8.99
N SER A 189 -3.08 -1.07 -10.20
CA SER A 189 -2.78 -2.48 -10.44
C SER A 189 -1.38 -2.83 -9.97
N ASP A 190 -0.40 -2.03 -10.37
CA ASP A 190 1.02 -2.34 -10.20
C ASP A 190 1.47 -2.13 -8.76
N LYS A 191 1.01 -1.06 -8.09
CA LYS A 191 1.42 -0.73 -6.71
C LYS A 191 0.58 -1.40 -5.63
N TRP A 192 -0.72 -1.62 -5.87
CA TRP A 192 -1.65 -2.06 -4.83
C TRP A 192 -2.53 -3.25 -5.24
N ASN A 193 -2.17 -3.97 -6.31
CA ASN A 193 -2.88 -5.16 -6.77
C ASN A 193 -4.39 -4.93 -6.93
N ASN A 194 -4.77 -3.78 -7.49
CA ASN A 194 -6.15 -3.34 -7.66
C ASN A 194 -6.92 -3.12 -6.34
N ASN A 195 -6.28 -2.99 -5.17
CA ASN A 195 -6.97 -2.79 -3.91
C ASN A 195 -6.50 -1.51 -3.21
N LEU A 196 -7.29 -0.45 -3.29
CA LEU A 196 -6.94 0.82 -2.64
C LEU A 196 -6.94 0.76 -1.11
N ASN A 197 -7.54 -0.26 -0.48
CA ASN A 197 -7.36 -0.51 0.96
C ASN A 197 -5.92 -0.98 1.28
N PHE A 198 -5.09 -1.21 0.26
CA PHE A 198 -3.69 -1.56 0.40
C PHE A 198 -2.72 -0.39 0.31
N ILE A 199 -3.21 0.86 0.25
CA ILE A 199 -2.34 2.03 0.38
C ILE A 199 -1.54 1.97 1.69
N TYR A 200 -2.26 1.65 2.77
CA TYR A 200 -1.69 1.49 4.11
C TYR A 200 -1.64 0.03 4.54
N MET A 201 -0.71 -0.28 5.43
CA MET A 201 -0.71 -1.47 6.26
C MET A 201 -0.95 -1.04 7.71
N GLU A 202 -1.87 -1.73 8.38
CA GLU A 202 -2.15 -1.52 9.80
C GLU A 202 -1.52 -2.64 10.62
N TYR A 203 -0.73 -2.29 11.62
CA TYR A 203 -0.14 -3.24 12.57
C TYR A 203 -0.64 -2.93 13.98
N PRO A 204 -1.33 -3.86 14.66
CA PRO A 204 -1.79 -3.65 16.03
C PRO A 204 -0.63 -3.35 16.98
N LYS A 205 -0.75 -2.27 17.77
CA LYS A 205 0.31 -1.84 18.72
C LYS A 205 0.69 -2.96 19.68
N LEU A 206 -0.29 -3.75 20.13
CA LEU A 206 -0.09 -4.90 21.02
C LEU A 206 1.02 -5.86 20.56
N LEU A 207 1.15 -6.09 19.26
CA LEU A 207 2.14 -7.03 18.71
C LEU A 207 3.52 -6.41 18.54
N LEU A 208 3.61 -5.09 18.70
CA LEU A 208 4.79 -4.31 18.45
C LEU A 208 5.37 -3.73 19.74
N ASP A 209 4.54 -3.39 20.73
CA ASP A 209 4.98 -2.86 22.03
C ASP A 209 5.76 -3.90 22.88
N HIS A 210 5.79 -5.16 22.44
CA HIS A 210 6.51 -6.25 23.09
C HIS A 210 7.32 -7.07 22.06
N PRO A 211 8.46 -7.68 22.47
CA PRO A 211 9.33 -8.45 21.58
C PRO A 211 8.74 -9.83 21.27
N LEU A 212 7.63 -9.85 20.55
CA LEU A 212 6.89 -11.06 20.16
C LEU A 212 7.35 -11.57 18.79
N VAL A 213 7.72 -10.62 17.93
CA VAL A 213 8.10 -10.85 16.54
C VAL A 213 9.61 -11.05 16.51
N ALA A 214 10.04 -12.10 15.82
CA ALA A 214 11.45 -12.41 15.66
C ALA A 214 12.11 -11.56 14.56
N ASP A 215 13.42 -11.37 14.69
CA ASP A 215 14.33 -10.78 13.69
C ASP A 215 14.50 -11.65 12.41
N GLY A 216 13.59 -12.60 12.17
CA GLY A 216 13.57 -13.48 11.02
C GLY A 216 12.97 -14.85 11.32
N SER A 217 12.85 -15.68 10.29
CA SER A 217 12.27 -17.02 10.45
C SER A 217 13.15 -17.92 11.32
N GLY A 218 12.55 -18.59 12.31
CA GLY A 218 13.30 -19.43 13.24
C GLY A 218 12.42 -20.30 14.11
N LYS A 219 13.04 -21.32 14.70
CA LYS A 219 12.42 -22.18 15.71
C LYS A 219 13.04 -21.93 17.07
N ILE A 220 12.23 -21.96 18.12
CA ILE A 220 12.66 -21.89 19.51
C ILE A 220 12.52 -23.24 20.19
N LYS A 221 13.51 -23.56 21.04
CA LYS A 221 13.43 -24.67 21.98
C LYS A 221 12.53 -24.24 23.13
N VAL A 222 11.43 -24.94 23.32
CA VAL A 222 10.57 -24.75 24.49
C VAL A 222 11.19 -25.43 25.71
N GLN A 223 10.91 -24.90 26.88
CA GLN A 223 11.33 -25.49 28.14
C GLN A 223 10.68 -26.86 28.37
N LYS A 224 11.31 -27.69 29.21
CA LYS A 224 10.75 -29.00 29.59
C LYS A 224 9.56 -28.87 30.54
N GLN A 225 9.52 -27.80 31.33
CA GLN A 225 8.45 -27.53 32.27
C GLN A 225 7.12 -27.27 31.55
N THR A 226 6.05 -27.84 32.10
CA THR A 226 4.69 -27.70 31.59
C THR A 226 3.92 -26.75 32.50
N ILE A 227 3.24 -25.78 31.91
CA ILE A 227 2.31 -24.87 32.59
C ILE A 227 0.89 -25.32 32.22
N ILE A 228 0.00 -25.38 33.19
CA ILE A 228 -1.42 -25.61 32.95
C ILE A 228 -2.12 -24.26 32.99
N GLN A 229 -2.87 -23.94 31.93
CA GLN A 229 -3.75 -22.78 31.89
C GLN A 229 -5.11 -23.19 31.34
N GLN A 230 -6.18 -22.62 31.92
CA GLN A 230 -7.52 -22.79 31.40
C GLN A 230 -7.66 -22.07 30.06
N ASN A 231 -8.22 -22.76 29.07
CA ASN A 231 -8.64 -22.13 27.83
C ASN A 231 -9.98 -21.39 28.00
N GLN A 232 -10.47 -20.76 26.93
CA GLN A 232 -11.75 -20.04 26.92
C GLN A 232 -12.98 -20.93 27.22
N SER A 233 -12.83 -22.26 27.23
CA SER A 233 -13.87 -23.23 27.58
C SER A 233 -13.69 -23.82 28.98
N ASN A 234 -12.89 -23.17 29.84
CA ASN A 234 -12.52 -23.64 31.19
C ASN A 234 -11.89 -25.04 31.22
N LYS A 235 -11.30 -25.48 30.10
CA LYS A 235 -10.55 -26.75 30.05
C LYS A 235 -9.08 -26.46 30.28
N ASP A 236 -8.46 -27.25 31.15
CA ASP A 236 -7.03 -27.22 31.39
C ASP A 236 -6.27 -27.65 30.14
N VAL A 237 -5.44 -26.74 29.63
CA VAL A 237 -4.53 -27.00 28.52
C VAL A 237 -3.10 -26.95 29.03
N LYS A 238 -2.32 -27.95 28.64
CA LYS A 238 -0.89 -28.04 28.95
C LYS A 238 -0.09 -27.29 27.90
N TYR A 239 0.72 -26.35 28.36
CA TYR A 239 1.61 -25.54 27.55
C TYR A 239 3.06 -25.78 27.92
N LYS A 240 3.94 -25.81 26.93
CA LYS A 240 5.36 -25.53 27.14
C LYS A 240 5.62 -24.08 26.80
N TYR A 241 6.69 -23.53 27.35
CA TYR A 241 6.95 -22.11 27.21
C TYR A 241 8.37 -21.79 26.81
N ASN A 242 8.58 -20.56 26.36
CA ASN A 242 9.89 -20.04 26.09
C ASN A 242 9.93 -18.53 26.39
N ASP A 243 10.89 -18.16 27.23
CA ASP A 243 11.06 -16.78 27.70
C ASP A 243 12.08 -16.04 26.85
N TYR A 244 11.77 -14.77 26.62
CA TYR A 244 12.70 -13.77 26.12
C TYR A 244 12.81 -12.66 27.15
N VAL A 245 14.02 -12.43 27.63
CA VAL A 245 14.31 -11.39 28.61
C VAL A 245 14.83 -10.19 27.84
N SER A 246 14.10 -9.08 27.92
CA SER A 246 14.57 -7.77 27.49
C SER A 246 14.76 -6.89 28.72
N LYS A 247 15.18 -5.64 28.54
CA LYS A 247 15.40 -4.73 29.67
C LYS A 247 14.11 -4.36 30.39
N ASP A 248 13.00 -4.27 29.66
CA ASP A 248 11.71 -3.80 30.21
C ASP A 248 10.85 -4.94 30.77
N GLY A 249 11.23 -6.20 30.52
CA GLY A 249 10.49 -7.34 31.06
C GLY A 249 10.81 -8.68 30.39
N ILE A 250 9.99 -9.67 30.73
CA ILE A 250 10.04 -11.02 30.19
C ILE A 250 8.81 -11.24 29.33
N THR A 251 9.05 -11.59 28.06
CA THR A 251 8.00 -12.02 27.14
C THR A 251 8.06 -13.53 27.00
N ARG A 252 7.00 -14.20 27.44
CA ARG A 252 6.85 -15.66 27.44
C ARG A 252 5.88 -16.08 26.35
N ILE A 253 6.34 -16.95 25.46
CA ILE A 253 5.49 -17.59 24.46
C ILE A 253 5.04 -18.95 25.01
N LEU A 254 3.74 -19.19 25.00
CA LEU A 254 3.11 -20.46 25.37
C LEU A 254 2.73 -21.25 24.11
N VAL A 255 3.11 -22.52 24.10
CA VAL A 255 2.89 -23.45 22.99
C VAL A 255 2.14 -24.68 23.52
N PRO A 256 0.94 -25.00 23.00
CA PRO A 256 0.20 -26.19 23.41
C PRO A 256 1.02 -27.46 23.19
N GLU A 257 1.04 -28.38 24.16
CA GLU A 257 1.81 -29.62 24.06
C GLU A 257 1.42 -30.48 22.85
N SER A 258 0.14 -30.45 22.48
CA SER A 258 -0.42 -31.14 21.31
C SER A 258 0.19 -30.71 19.98
N ASN A 259 0.88 -29.56 19.94
CA ASN A 259 1.34 -28.91 18.71
C ASN A 259 2.87 -28.84 18.61
N ILE A 260 3.58 -29.56 19.49
CA ILE A 260 5.03 -29.59 19.51
C ILE A 260 5.49 -30.80 18.69
N ASP A 261 5.53 -30.64 17.37
CA ASP A 261 6.29 -31.56 16.53
C ASP A 261 7.78 -31.35 16.85
N THR A 262 8.39 -32.29 17.59
CA THR A 262 9.84 -32.37 17.83
C THR A 262 10.49 -31.23 18.66
N LYS A 263 9.99 -30.97 19.88
CA LYS A 263 10.60 -30.07 20.91
C LYS A 263 10.82 -28.60 20.50
N GLN A 264 10.34 -28.18 19.32
CA GLN A 264 10.60 -26.86 18.78
C GLN A 264 9.32 -26.23 18.24
N SER A 265 9.10 -24.95 18.53
CA SER A 265 7.98 -24.17 17.98
C SER A 265 8.51 -23.06 17.08
N ARG A 266 7.81 -22.77 15.98
CA ARG A 266 8.17 -21.66 15.09
C ARG A 266 7.77 -20.35 15.75
N LEU A 267 8.67 -19.36 15.74
CA LEU A 267 8.35 -18.02 16.24
C LEU A 267 7.34 -17.30 15.31
N ILE A 268 6.69 -16.26 15.83
CA ILE A 268 6.06 -15.24 15.01
C ILE A 268 7.18 -14.46 14.32
N ASP A 269 7.14 -14.37 13.00
CA ASP A 269 8.10 -13.61 12.19
C ASP A 269 7.38 -12.49 11.39
N ASN A 270 8.14 -11.69 10.65
CA ASN A 270 7.59 -10.59 9.85
C ASN A 270 6.48 -11.06 8.87
N LYS A 271 6.62 -12.27 8.33
CA LYS A 271 5.61 -12.81 7.40
C LYS A 271 4.29 -13.09 8.11
N ASP A 272 4.31 -13.52 9.37
CA ASP A 272 3.08 -13.66 10.18
C ASP A 272 2.42 -12.30 10.44
N LEU A 273 3.20 -11.27 10.78
CA LEU A 273 2.69 -9.91 10.92
C LEU A 273 2.05 -9.42 9.62
N ASN A 274 2.71 -9.66 8.48
CA ASN A 274 2.19 -9.27 7.18
C ASN A 274 0.88 -10.01 6.85
N ILE A 275 0.79 -11.31 7.17
CA ILE A 275 -0.46 -12.10 7.05
C ILE A 275 -1.55 -11.50 7.92
N LEU A 276 -1.27 -11.22 9.19
CA LEU A 276 -2.26 -10.62 10.09
C LEU A 276 -2.75 -9.27 9.54
N SER A 277 -1.84 -8.37 9.20
CA SER A 277 -2.19 -7.05 8.68
C SER A 277 -3.03 -7.14 7.39
N ASN A 278 -2.69 -8.08 6.50
CA ASN A 278 -3.51 -8.38 5.32
C ASN A 278 -4.92 -8.86 5.69
N ILE A 279 -5.06 -9.78 6.65
CA ILE A 279 -6.36 -10.27 7.13
C ILE A 279 -7.18 -9.11 7.70
N LEU A 280 -6.56 -8.23 8.49
CA LEU A 280 -7.24 -7.07 9.08
C LEU A 280 -7.83 -6.11 8.04
N LYS A 281 -7.36 -6.10 6.79
CA LYS A 281 -7.95 -5.28 5.71
C LYS A 281 -9.32 -5.77 5.24
N TYR A 282 -9.71 -6.99 5.60
CA TYR A 282 -11.01 -7.58 5.27
C TYR A 282 -12.05 -7.38 6.39
N LYS A 283 -11.74 -6.58 7.44
CA LYS A 283 -12.71 -6.18 8.45
C LYS A 283 -13.91 -5.50 7.78
N LYS A 284 -15.11 -5.98 8.09
CA LYS A 284 -16.39 -5.41 7.64
C LYS A 284 -17.16 -4.84 8.83
N ALA A 285 -18.33 -4.24 8.60
CA ALA A 285 -19.12 -3.61 9.65
C ALA A 285 -19.50 -4.58 10.79
N ASP A 286 -19.72 -5.85 10.48
CA ASP A 286 -20.03 -6.94 11.43
C ASP A 286 -18.85 -7.32 12.34
N PHE A 287 -17.63 -6.84 12.04
CA PHE A 287 -16.49 -6.99 12.94
C PHE A 287 -16.78 -6.38 14.31
N LEU A 288 -17.51 -5.25 14.36
CA LEU A 288 -17.84 -4.51 15.59
C LEU A 288 -18.69 -5.29 16.60
N THR A 289 -19.39 -6.33 16.14
CA THR A 289 -20.25 -7.16 17.00
C THR A 289 -19.67 -8.56 17.17
N ASN A 290 -19.17 -9.15 16.09
CA ASN A 290 -18.89 -10.58 16.04
C ASN A 290 -17.41 -10.91 16.29
N LYS A 291 -16.52 -9.92 16.31
CA LYS A 291 -15.05 -10.10 16.39
C LYS A 291 -14.48 -10.99 15.28
N THR A 292 -15.20 -11.13 14.16
CA THR A 292 -14.87 -12.07 13.08
C THR A 292 -14.46 -11.37 11.82
N ILE A 293 -13.52 -11.98 11.09
CA ILE A 293 -13.09 -11.53 9.77
C ILE A 293 -13.20 -12.70 8.81
N VAL A 294 -13.85 -12.48 7.66
CA VAL A 294 -14.05 -13.47 6.60
C VAL A 294 -13.28 -13.04 5.37
N PHE A 295 -12.44 -13.94 4.85
CA PHE A 295 -11.60 -13.68 3.67
C PHE A 295 -11.36 -14.96 2.88
N ASN A 296 -10.80 -14.81 1.68
CA ASN A 296 -10.41 -15.92 0.84
C ASN A 296 -8.88 -16.11 0.90
N LEU A 297 -8.38 -17.34 1.08
CA LEU A 297 -6.93 -17.57 1.21
C LEU A 297 -6.16 -17.12 -0.05
N ILE A 298 -6.79 -17.20 -1.22
CA ILE A 298 -6.16 -16.79 -2.48
C ILE A 298 -5.81 -15.30 -2.48
N ASP A 299 -6.63 -14.46 -1.84
CA ASP A 299 -6.40 -13.02 -1.82
C ASP A 299 -5.17 -12.68 -0.97
N ILE A 300 -5.03 -13.34 0.18
CA ILE A 300 -3.84 -13.22 1.05
C ILE A 300 -2.59 -13.76 0.34
N ILE A 301 -2.72 -14.86 -0.40
CA ILE A 301 -1.60 -15.43 -1.17
C ILE A 301 -1.11 -14.48 -2.24
N ASN A 302 -2.03 -13.86 -3.00
CA ASN A 302 -1.68 -12.90 -4.06
C ASN A 302 -0.86 -11.71 -3.54
N ASN A 303 -1.05 -11.34 -2.27
CA ASN A 303 -0.40 -10.17 -1.69
C ASN A 303 0.93 -10.48 -0.99
N ILE A 304 1.14 -11.72 -0.54
CA ILE A 304 2.28 -12.09 0.32
C ILE A 304 3.25 -13.05 -0.37
N TYR A 305 2.77 -13.88 -1.28
CA TYR A 305 3.56 -14.94 -1.91
C TYR A 305 3.75 -14.64 -3.39
N CYS A 306 4.99 -14.77 -3.88
CA CYS A 306 5.30 -14.60 -5.30
C CYS A 306 4.67 -15.68 -6.20
N SER A 307 4.30 -16.84 -5.63
CA SER A 307 3.78 -17.99 -6.38
C SER A 307 2.59 -18.65 -5.71
N LYS A 308 1.61 -19.09 -6.50
CA LYS A 308 0.36 -19.74 -6.07
C LYS A 308 0.48 -21.26 -6.07
N THR A 309 1.46 -21.79 -5.33
CA THR A 309 1.70 -23.24 -5.24
C THR A 309 0.91 -23.86 -4.09
N VAL A 310 0.69 -25.18 -4.10
CA VAL A 310 0.10 -25.94 -2.98
C VAL A 310 0.85 -25.62 -1.67
N ARG A 311 2.18 -25.54 -1.75
CA ARG A 311 3.06 -25.19 -0.63
C ARG A 311 2.78 -23.80 -0.05
N SER A 312 2.41 -22.82 -0.88
CA SER A 312 2.02 -21.48 -0.41
C SER A 312 0.73 -21.51 0.40
N TYR A 313 -0.26 -22.30 -0.04
CA TYR A 313 -1.50 -22.50 0.72
C TYR A 313 -1.23 -23.23 2.04
N GLU A 314 -0.41 -24.27 2.04
CA GLU A 314 -0.03 -25.00 3.25
C GLU A 314 0.74 -24.12 4.25
N ASP A 315 1.74 -23.34 3.82
CA ASP A 315 2.47 -22.40 4.69
C ASP A 315 1.51 -21.36 5.30
N LEU A 316 0.60 -20.79 4.50
CA LEU A 316 -0.40 -19.84 4.99
C LEU A 316 -1.33 -20.48 6.04
N ARG A 317 -1.87 -21.67 5.76
CA ARG A 317 -2.75 -22.39 6.69
C ARG A 317 -2.03 -22.71 8.00
N ASN A 318 -0.79 -23.20 7.92
CA ASN A 318 0.04 -23.50 9.10
C ASN A 318 0.34 -22.24 9.92
N ARG A 319 0.58 -21.10 9.27
CA ARG A 319 0.80 -19.81 9.94
C ARG A 319 -0.45 -19.26 10.62
N ILE A 320 -1.62 -19.37 9.98
CA ILE A 320 -2.92 -19.01 10.61
C ILE A 320 -3.16 -19.90 11.82
N ALA A 321 -3.04 -21.23 11.68
CA ALA A 321 -3.21 -22.17 12.78
C ALA A 321 -2.25 -21.86 13.94
N LYS A 322 -0.97 -21.58 13.64
CA LYS A 322 0.01 -21.15 14.64
C LYS A 322 -0.44 -19.90 15.39
N MET A 323 -0.91 -18.85 14.71
CA MET A 323 -1.40 -17.61 15.35
C MET A 323 -2.65 -17.83 16.21
N THR A 324 -3.43 -18.88 15.95
CA THR A 324 -4.55 -19.29 16.81
C THR A 324 -4.09 -20.01 18.07
N LEU A 325 -3.02 -20.80 17.98
CA LEU A 325 -2.57 -21.70 19.04
C LEU A 325 -1.63 -21.04 20.04
N LEU A 326 -0.83 -20.08 19.60
CA LEU A 326 0.13 -19.39 20.47
C LEU A 326 -0.57 -18.41 21.41
N LYS A 327 -0.16 -18.42 22.67
CA LYS A 327 -0.51 -17.41 23.67
C LYS A 327 0.76 -16.74 24.20
N PHE A 328 0.62 -15.51 24.65
CA PHE A 328 1.73 -14.68 25.06
C PHE A 328 1.47 -14.13 26.45
N ASN A 329 2.46 -14.25 27.32
CA ASN A 329 2.45 -13.68 28.66
C ASN A 329 3.55 -12.63 28.73
N PHE A 330 3.23 -11.47 29.29
CA PHE A 330 4.21 -10.43 29.58
C PHE A 330 4.37 -10.25 31.09
N PHE A 331 5.61 -10.12 31.54
CA PHE A 331 5.97 -9.85 32.93
C PHE A 331 6.91 -8.65 32.97
N ARG A 332 6.60 -7.64 33.79
CA ARG A 332 7.53 -6.53 34.05
C ARG A 332 8.72 -7.00 34.91
N THR A 333 9.83 -6.29 34.84
CA THR A 333 11.06 -6.63 35.58
C THR A 333 10.92 -6.64 37.09
N ASP A 334 9.99 -5.86 37.63
CA ASP A 334 9.66 -5.74 39.06
C ASP A 334 8.55 -6.70 39.51
N ASN A 335 8.09 -7.61 38.64
CA ASN A 335 7.01 -8.52 38.96
C ASN A 335 7.47 -9.71 39.82
N ILE A 336 7.27 -9.57 41.13
CA ILE A 336 7.60 -10.60 42.14
C ILE A 336 6.50 -11.67 42.26
N SER A 337 5.28 -11.38 41.79
CA SER A 337 4.09 -12.21 42.01
C SER A 337 4.08 -13.52 41.21
N GLY A 338 4.84 -13.58 40.10
CA GLY A 338 4.79 -14.69 39.15
C GLY A 338 3.52 -14.75 38.30
N ILE A 339 2.59 -13.79 38.47
CA ILE A 339 1.37 -13.65 37.66
C ILE A 339 1.67 -12.70 36.50
N PRO A 340 1.35 -13.06 35.24
CA PRO A 340 1.61 -12.17 34.10
C PRO A 340 0.78 -10.88 34.18
N ASP A 341 1.42 -9.75 33.87
CA ASP A 341 0.78 -8.43 33.77
C ASP A 341 -0.21 -8.37 32.61
N ALA A 342 0.08 -9.12 31.54
CA ALA A 342 -0.82 -9.26 30.40
C ALA A 342 -0.72 -10.68 29.81
N VAL A 343 -1.86 -11.22 29.40
CA VAL A 343 -1.98 -12.47 28.65
C VAL A 343 -2.78 -12.20 27.40
N TYR A 344 -2.24 -12.46 26.22
CA TYR A 344 -2.95 -12.18 24.97
C TYR A 344 -2.71 -13.25 23.90
N GLY A 345 -3.64 -13.33 22.93
CA GLY A 345 -3.51 -14.12 21.71
C GLY A 345 -3.72 -13.25 20.46
N ILE A 346 -3.51 -13.84 19.28
CA ILE A 346 -3.82 -13.17 18.01
C ILE A 346 -5.24 -13.57 17.56
N PHE A 347 -5.46 -14.86 17.36
CA PHE A 347 -6.78 -15.42 17.05
C PHE A 347 -7.22 -16.35 18.19
N SER A 348 -8.52 -16.36 18.50
CA SER A 348 -9.10 -17.33 19.43
C SER A 348 -9.44 -18.65 18.73
N SER A 349 -9.91 -18.58 17.49
CA SER A 349 -10.20 -19.74 16.65
C SER A 349 -10.24 -19.35 15.16
N TYR A 350 -10.27 -20.35 14.29
CA TYR A 350 -10.58 -20.17 12.87
C TYR A 350 -11.38 -21.36 12.35
N GLU A 351 -12.24 -21.13 11.35
CA GLU A 351 -13.04 -22.15 10.69
C GLU A 351 -13.07 -21.95 9.18
N TYR A 352 -13.23 -23.05 8.44
CA TYR A 352 -13.49 -22.99 7.00
C TYR A 352 -14.99 -22.90 6.78
N LEU A 353 -15.44 -21.79 6.20
CA LEU A 353 -16.84 -21.66 5.75
C LEU A 353 -17.07 -22.50 4.48
N ASP A 354 -16.06 -22.55 3.61
CA ASP A 354 -16.05 -23.39 2.42
C ASP A 354 -14.62 -23.82 2.09
N LYS A 355 -14.33 -25.12 2.24
CA LYS A 355 -13.00 -25.69 1.93
C LYS A 355 -12.70 -25.69 0.43
N SER A 356 -13.71 -25.85 -0.43
CA SER A 356 -13.55 -25.87 -1.88
C SER A 356 -13.19 -24.48 -2.42
N GLN A 357 -13.79 -23.44 -1.84
CA GLN A 357 -13.54 -22.05 -2.19
C GLN A 357 -12.43 -21.39 -1.37
N ASN A 358 -11.77 -22.14 -0.46
CA ASN A 358 -10.75 -21.62 0.45
C ASN A 358 -11.21 -20.40 1.28
N ARG A 359 -12.49 -20.36 1.62
CA ARG A 359 -13.09 -19.27 2.39
C ARG A 359 -12.96 -19.56 3.88
N VAL A 360 -12.25 -18.67 4.58
CA VAL A 360 -11.90 -18.84 5.99
C VAL A 360 -12.52 -17.71 6.81
N LYS A 361 -12.96 -18.05 8.02
CA LYS A 361 -13.39 -17.12 9.04
C LYS A 361 -12.47 -17.25 10.24
N VAL A 362 -11.90 -16.14 10.69
CA VAL A 362 -11.08 -16.07 11.90
C VAL A 362 -11.82 -15.29 12.98
N TYR A 363 -11.61 -15.68 14.23
CA TYR A 363 -12.10 -15.01 15.42
C TYR A 363 -10.92 -14.31 16.08
N VAL A 364 -10.97 -12.99 16.19
CA VAL A 364 -9.90 -12.18 16.80
C VAL A 364 -9.97 -12.32 18.31
N ASP A 365 -8.81 -12.52 18.94
CA ASP A 365 -8.71 -12.61 20.41
C ASP A 365 -9.16 -11.30 21.06
N SER A 366 -9.83 -11.37 22.21
CA SER A 366 -10.56 -10.21 22.77
C SER A 366 -9.69 -9.00 23.05
N ILE A 367 -8.45 -9.19 23.54
CA ILE A 367 -7.55 -8.06 23.82
C ILE A 367 -7.11 -7.40 22.52
N LEU A 368 -6.72 -8.20 21.52
CA LEU A 368 -6.35 -7.66 20.21
C LEU A 368 -7.52 -6.94 19.54
N TYR A 369 -8.72 -7.51 19.66
CA TYR A 369 -9.96 -6.90 19.19
C TYR A 369 -10.19 -5.52 19.81
N ASP A 370 -10.09 -5.40 21.13
CA ASP A 370 -10.27 -4.12 21.83
C ASP A 370 -9.22 -3.08 21.40
N LYS A 371 -7.96 -3.51 21.18
CA LYS A 371 -6.90 -2.64 20.66
C LYS A 371 -7.20 -2.13 19.25
N ILE A 372 -7.70 -3.01 18.38
CA ILE A 372 -8.09 -2.64 17.01
C ILE A 372 -9.28 -1.67 17.05
N LEU A 373 -10.29 -1.91 17.89
CA LEU A 373 -11.45 -1.01 18.03
C LEU A 373 -11.06 0.38 18.50
N LYS A 374 -10.09 0.47 19.42
CA LYS A 374 -9.54 1.73 19.94
C LYS A 374 -8.55 2.40 18.97
N ASN A 375 -8.47 1.94 17.72
CA ASN A 375 -7.50 2.41 16.72
C ASN A 375 -6.05 2.41 17.23
N GLN A 376 -5.70 1.51 18.14
CA GLN A 376 -4.33 1.33 18.61
C GLN A 376 -3.58 0.45 17.60
N VAL A 377 -3.33 1.04 16.43
CA VAL A 377 -2.56 0.48 15.31
C VAL A 377 -1.48 1.46 14.87
N TYR A 378 -0.43 0.93 14.25
CA TYR A 378 0.54 1.69 13.50
C TYR A 378 0.25 1.56 12.00
N THR A 379 0.24 2.69 11.31
CA THR A 379 -0.02 2.78 9.88
C THR A 379 1.26 3.12 9.14
N ILE A 380 1.44 2.50 7.98
CA ILE A 380 2.62 2.67 7.14
C ILE A 380 2.28 2.35 5.69
N TYR A 381 2.90 3.07 4.76
CA TYR A 381 2.66 2.88 3.33
C TYR A 381 3.14 1.51 2.87
N ASN A 382 2.23 0.74 2.27
CA ASN A 382 2.47 -0.67 1.93
C ASN A 382 3.56 -0.86 0.88
N ASP A 383 3.60 0.00 -0.14
CA ASP A 383 4.59 -0.08 -1.21
C ASP A 383 6.01 0.26 -0.72
N LYS A 384 6.14 1.17 0.26
CA LYS A 384 7.43 1.42 0.94
C LYS A 384 7.91 0.19 1.71
N ILE A 385 7.05 -0.49 2.45
CA ILE A 385 7.43 -1.76 3.11
C ILE A 385 7.86 -2.81 2.10
N ASN A 386 7.15 -2.91 0.97
CA ASN A 386 7.43 -3.94 -0.04
C ASN A 386 8.75 -3.72 -0.79
N GLN A 387 9.31 -2.51 -0.77
CA GLN A 387 10.64 -2.20 -1.30
C GLN A 387 11.77 -2.72 -0.41
N LEU A 388 11.50 -2.98 0.88
CA LEU A 388 12.49 -3.55 1.78
C LEU A 388 12.65 -5.05 1.49
N ASN A 389 13.89 -5.51 1.38
CA ASN A 389 14.20 -6.92 1.09
C ASN A 389 14.51 -7.73 2.35
N ASP A 390 14.82 -7.06 3.45
CA ASP A 390 15.15 -7.68 4.72
C ASP A 390 13.91 -7.78 5.64
N ASP A 391 13.63 -8.98 6.14
CA ASP A 391 12.46 -9.24 7.01
C ASP A 391 12.52 -8.42 8.30
N PHE A 392 13.71 -8.20 8.85
CA PHE A 392 13.85 -7.41 10.07
C PHE A 392 13.70 -5.92 9.76
N ALA A 393 14.21 -5.41 8.64
CA ALA A 393 13.95 -4.05 8.18
C ALA A 393 12.45 -3.76 8.06
N LYS A 394 11.66 -4.68 7.49
CA LYS A 394 10.19 -4.53 7.39
C LYS A 394 9.48 -4.42 8.74
N THR A 395 10.03 -5.03 9.79
CA THR A 395 9.50 -4.90 11.15
C THR A 395 10.01 -3.61 11.79
N LEU A 396 11.32 -3.36 11.71
CA LEU A 396 12.00 -2.24 12.34
C LEU A 396 11.52 -0.88 11.82
N VAL A 397 11.22 -0.79 10.52
CA VAL A 397 10.73 0.44 9.87
C VAL A 397 9.45 0.97 10.52
N ILE A 398 8.58 0.09 11.04
CA ILE A 398 7.32 0.45 11.70
C ILE A 398 7.59 1.20 13.01
N TYR A 399 8.62 0.79 13.75
CA TYR A 399 9.02 1.43 15.00
C TYR A 399 9.75 2.74 14.73
N LEU A 400 10.68 2.72 13.79
CA LEU A 400 11.46 3.91 13.45
C LEU A 400 10.61 5.02 12.83
N GLN A 401 9.50 4.69 12.16
CA GLN A 401 8.52 5.69 11.73
C GLN A 401 7.93 6.46 12.91
N GLN A 402 7.61 5.80 14.02
CA GLN A 402 7.08 6.50 15.20
C GLN A 402 8.13 7.36 15.85
N GLU A 403 9.35 6.84 15.98
CA GLU A 403 10.47 7.60 16.53
C GLU A 403 10.72 8.87 15.69
N LYS A 404 10.71 8.75 14.36
CA LYS A 404 10.79 9.89 13.43
C LYS A 404 9.70 10.93 13.74
N LEU A 405 8.45 10.50 13.95
CA LEU A 405 7.34 11.42 14.22
C LEU A 405 7.45 12.11 15.58
N VAL A 406 7.89 11.40 16.62
CA VAL A 406 8.15 11.98 17.94
C VAL A 406 9.28 13.01 17.87
N LEU A 407 10.34 12.74 17.13
CA LEU A 407 11.43 13.71 16.95
C LEU A 407 10.99 14.93 16.15
N TYR A 408 10.15 14.72 15.12
CA TYR A 408 9.59 15.80 14.32
C TYR A 408 8.82 16.81 15.19
N THR A 409 7.99 16.36 16.13
CA THR A 409 7.27 17.27 17.04
C THR A 409 8.21 18.03 17.98
N GLN A 410 9.41 17.51 18.22
CA GLN A 410 10.47 18.15 19.00
C GLN A 410 11.39 19.05 18.14
N GLY A 411 11.14 19.18 16.84
CA GLY A 411 12.01 19.93 15.92
C GLY A 411 13.38 19.27 15.70
N LYS A 412 13.48 17.96 15.91
CA LYS A 412 14.71 17.16 15.74
C LYS A 412 14.52 16.13 14.63
N ASN A 413 15.62 15.66 14.07
CA ASN A 413 15.63 14.56 13.10
C ASN A 413 16.72 13.51 13.38
N THR A 414 17.44 13.64 14.50
CA THR A 414 18.53 12.74 14.85
C THR A 414 18.37 12.31 16.30
N THR A 415 18.59 11.02 16.57
CA THR A 415 18.51 10.44 17.91
C THR A 415 19.53 9.32 18.09
N PHE A 416 19.77 8.94 19.34
CA PHE A 416 20.56 7.77 19.71
C PHE A 416 19.64 6.65 20.18
N LEU A 417 19.71 5.49 19.53
CA LEU A 417 18.97 4.29 19.92
C LEU A 417 19.95 3.24 20.44
N SER A 418 19.80 2.88 21.72
CA SER A 418 20.62 1.84 22.36
C SER A 418 20.21 0.44 21.92
N TYR A 419 21.05 -0.56 22.20
CA TYR A 419 20.71 -1.96 21.99
C TYR A 419 19.45 -2.39 22.75
N ASP A 420 19.28 -1.87 23.96
CA ASP A 420 18.10 -2.14 24.79
C ASP A 420 16.81 -1.77 24.06
N TYR A 421 16.80 -0.60 23.39
CA TYR A 421 15.68 -0.15 22.57
C TYR A 421 15.31 -1.23 21.55
N PHE A 422 16.26 -1.68 20.72
CA PHE A 422 15.98 -2.71 19.72
C PHE A 422 15.55 -4.05 20.35
N SER A 423 16.15 -4.42 21.47
CA SER A 423 15.84 -5.67 22.17
C SER A 423 14.43 -5.70 22.78
N ASN A 424 13.89 -4.53 23.15
CA ASN A 424 12.53 -4.40 23.66
C ASN A 424 11.47 -4.48 22.54
N LEU A 425 11.84 -4.13 21.31
CA LEU A 425 10.93 -4.14 20.17
C LEU A 425 10.87 -5.50 19.48
N VAL A 426 12.01 -6.16 19.33
CA VAL A 426 12.12 -7.40 18.55
C VAL A 426 12.87 -8.47 19.31
N ARG A 427 12.42 -9.70 19.07
CA ARG A 427 13.03 -10.90 19.61
C ARG A 427 14.22 -11.33 18.76
N PHE A 428 15.43 -11.04 19.21
CA PHE A 428 16.64 -11.53 18.54
C PHE A 428 16.80 -13.05 18.71
N ARG A 429 17.02 -13.76 17.60
CA ARG A 429 17.30 -15.21 17.63
C ARG A 429 18.68 -15.54 18.20
N TYR A 430 19.63 -14.61 18.12
CA TYR A 430 21.00 -14.83 18.59
C TYR A 430 21.22 -14.23 19.97
N LYS A 431 21.91 -15.00 20.82
CA LYS A 431 22.32 -14.55 22.17
C LYS A 431 23.48 -13.57 22.15
N LYS A 432 24.31 -13.58 21.10
CA LYS A 432 25.50 -12.72 21.00
C LYS A 432 25.10 -11.37 20.42
N GLU A 433 25.25 -10.30 21.21
CA GLU A 433 24.91 -8.94 20.79
C GLU A 433 25.67 -8.49 19.53
N GLU A 434 26.94 -8.87 19.38
CA GLU A 434 27.75 -8.51 18.19
C GLU A 434 27.06 -8.92 16.88
N ARG A 435 26.39 -10.08 16.88
CA ARG A 435 25.62 -10.55 15.73
C ARG A 435 24.33 -9.74 15.54
N ASN A 436 23.68 -9.38 16.63
CA ASN A 436 22.46 -8.57 16.62
C ASN A 436 22.76 -7.14 16.12
N TYR A 437 23.90 -6.54 16.49
CA TYR A 437 24.34 -5.26 15.92
C TYR A 437 24.53 -5.33 14.40
N LYS A 438 25.07 -6.45 13.86
CA LYS A 438 25.20 -6.63 12.41
C LYS A 438 23.83 -6.70 11.73
N ILE A 439 22.87 -7.38 12.36
CA ILE A 439 21.48 -7.48 11.88
C ILE A 439 20.80 -6.10 11.89
N ILE A 440 20.96 -5.32 12.97
CA ILE A 440 20.45 -3.95 13.06
C ILE A 440 21.08 -3.05 11.99
N ALA A 441 22.40 -3.07 11.85
CA ALA A 441 23.09 -2.28 10.85
C ALA A 441 22.64 -2.65 9.42
N GLN A 442 22.46 -3.93 9.13
CA GLN A 442 21.96 -4.39 7.83
C GLN A 442 20.53 -3.90 7.55
N ALA A 443 19.65 -3.90 8.55
CA ALA A 443 18.29 -3.39 8.42
C ALA A 443 18.26 -1.87 8.20
N LEU A 444 19.07 -1.11 8.94
CA LEU A 444 19.22 0.34 8.76
C LEU A 444 19.81 0.69 7.39
N GLU A 445 20.80 -0.07 6.92
CA GLU A 445 21.37 0.09 5.58
C GLU A 445 20.34 -0.20 4.49
N ASN A 446 19.50 -1.23 4.68
CA ASN A 446 18.43 -1.55 3.73
C ASN A 446 17.43 -0.39 3.59
N MET A 447 17.08 0.25 4.71
CA MET A 447 16.22 1.45 4.73
C MET A 447 16.89 2.65 4.04
N LYS A 448 18.16 2.90 4.34
CA LYS A 448 18.96 3.98 3.73
C LYS A 448 19.08 3.82 2.21
N CYS A 449 19.47 2.63 1.73
CA CYS A 449 19.64 2.35 0.31
C CYS A 449 18.34 2.46 -0.50
N ASN A 450 17.19 2.17 0.13
CA ASN A 450 15.88 2.34 -0.51
C ASN A 450 15.27 3.74 -0.30
N ASN A 451 15.98 4.66 0.35
CA ASN A 451 15.51 6.00 0.70
C ASN A 451 14.19 5.97 1.50
N ILE A 452 14.11 5.08 2.49
CA ILE A 452 12.96 4.88 3.37
C ILE A 452 13.35 5.28 4.79
N ILE A 453 12.76 6.34 5.33
CA ILE A 453 12.88 6.84 6.72
C ILE A 453 14.29 7.27 7.17
N ILE A 454 15.35 6.57 6.78
CA ILE A 454 16.72 6.77 7.26
C ILE A 454 17.52 7.55 6.22
N ARG A 455 18.09 8.68 6.65
CA ARG A 455 19.06 9.46 5.87
C ARG A 455 20.46 8.89 6.07
N ASP A 456 20.86 8.70 7.32
CA ASP A 456 22.16 8.15 7.68
C ASP A 456 22.15 7.51 9.07
N PHE A 457 23.13 6.66 9.35
CA PHE A 457 23.32 6.09 10.68
C PHE A 457 24.79 5.74 10.95
N LYS A 458 25.18 5.76 12.23
CA LYS A 458 26.51 5.39 12.68
C LYS A 458 26.45 4.59 13.96
N LYS A 459 27.21 3.50 14.03
CA LYS A 459 27.41 2.77 15.29
C LYS A 459 28.14 3.66 16.30
N HIS A 460 27.58 3.79 17.49
CA HIS A 460 28.16 4.56 18.58
C HIS A 460 27.91 3.84 19.91
N MET A 461 28.97 3.56 20.68
CA MET A 461 28.87 2.83 21.96
C MET A 461 28.04 1.54 21.84
N ASN A 462 27.01 1.38 22.68
CA ASN A 462 26.08 0.25 22.72
C ASN A 462 24.84 0.48 21.84
N GLY A 463 24.94 1.27 20.77
CA GLY A 463 23.79 1.62 19.94
C GLY A 463 24.15 2.26 18.61
N PHE A 464 23.19 3.02 18.08
CA PHE A 464 23.30 3.71 16.80
C PHE A 464 22.81 5.15 16.93
N ILE A 465 23.58 6.09 16.41
CA ILE A 465 23.09 7.43 16.10
C ILE A 465 22.40 7.33 14.74
N ILE A 466 21.13 7.70 14.67
CA ILE A 466 20.30 7.60 13.47
C ILE A 466 19.81 9.00 13.12
N THR A 467 20.02 9.40 11.87
CA THR A 467 19.46 10.61 11.27
C THR A 467 18.36 10.20 10.29
N PHE A 468 17.15 10.69 10.54
CA PHE A 468 15.97 10.43 9.73
C PHE A 468 15.91 11.36 8.51
N LEU A 469 15.22 10.91 7.46
CA LEU A 469 14.76 11.78 6.37
C LEU A 469 13.76 12.80 6.92
N ASP A 470 13.60 13.92 6.24
CA ASP A 470 12.62 14.92 6.65
C ASP A 470 11.20 14.35 6.51
N THR A 471 10.29 14.84 7.35
CA THR A 471 8.87 14.47 7.27
C THR A 471 8.22 15.28 6.17
N ASN A 472 7.64 14.62 5.18
CA ASN A 472 7.00 15.31 4.07
C ASN A 472 5.62 15.84 4.47
N GLN A 473 5.15 16.89 3.79
CA GLN A 473 3.84 17.51 4.07
C GLN A 473 2.67 16.53 3.94
N PHE A 474 2.74 15.58 2.99
CA PHE A 474 1.70 14.55 2.84
C PHE A 474 1.71 13.53 4.00
N GLU A 475 2.88 13.21 4.57
CA GLU A 475 2.96 12.33 5.73
C GLU A 475 2.26 12.99 6.92
N ILE A 476 2.51 14.29 7.11
CA ILE A 476 1.85 15.13 8.11
C ILE A 476 0.34 15.14 7.85
N SER A 477 -0.09 15.48 6.63
CA SER A 477 -1.52 15.57 6.32
C SER A 477 -2.23 14.24 6.52
N ASP A 478 -1.67 13.11 6.09
CA ASP A 478 -2.27 11.78 6.25
C ASP A 478 -2.34 11.35 7.74
N LEU A 479 -1.35 11.74 8.55
CA LEU A 479 -1.33 11.46 9.99
C LEU A 479 -2.37 12.28 10.76
N PHE A 480 -2.53 13.56 10.41
CA PHE A 480 -3.46 14.47 11.10
C PHE A 480 -4.89 14.50 10.50
N SER A 481 -5.08 14.02 9.27
CA SER A 481 -6.40 13.90 8.61
C SER A 481 -7.18 12.64 9.01
N ASN A 482 -6.49 11.60 9.51
CA ASN A 482 -7.12 10.43 10.14
C ASN A 482 -7.75 10.83 11.50
N LYS A 483 -8.80 11.64 11.47
CA LYS A 483 -9.64 12.00 12.63
C LYS A 483 -10.45 10.78 13.09
N ASN A 484 -9.78 9.92 13.84
CA ASN A 484 -10.26 9.32 15.07
C ASN A 484 -9.17 9.52 16.13
N THR A 485 -8.78 10.78 16.33
CA THR A 485 -7.97 11.24 17.45
C THR A 485 -8.83 11.27 18.71
N SER A 486 -9.15 10.09 19.24
CA SER A 486 -9.24 9.91 20.68
C SER A 486 -7.97 9.14 21.06
N ASP A 487 -7.07 9.81 21.78
CA ASP A 487 -5.78 9.33 22.28
C ASP A 487 -4.54 9.59 21.39
N ILE A 488 -4.44 10.80 20.82
CA ILE A 488 -3.13 11.46 20.76
C ILE A 488 -3.10 12.44 21.94
N LEU A 489 -2.64 11.94 23.09
CA LEU A 489 -2.08 12.85 24.09
C LEU A 489 -0.69 13.26 23.58
N PRO A 490 -0.41 14.55 23.35
CA PRO A 490 0.93 15.05 23.58
C PRO A 490 1.18 14.89 25.09
N MET A 491 2.19 14.12 25.49
CA MET A 491 2.87 14.49 26.72
C MET A 491 3.79 15.64 26.34
N ILE A 492 3.41 16.83 26.80
CA ILE A 492 4.26 18.02 26.89
C ILE A 492 5.47 17.68 27.76
#